data_AF-A0A1Z5JRS0-F1
#
_entry.id   AF-A0A1Z5JRS0-F1
#
_cell.length_a   1.000
_cell.length_b   1.000
_cell.length_c   1.000
_cell.angle_alpha   90.00
_cell.angle_beta   90.00
_cell.angle_gamma   90.00
#
_symmetry.space_group_name_H-M   'P 1'
#
loop_
_entity.id
_entity.type
_entity.pdbx_description
1 polymer ?
#
loop_
_entity_poly.entity_id
_entity_poly.type
_entity_poly.pdbx_seq_one_letter_code
_entity_poly.pdbx_strand_id
1 'polypeptide(L)'
;MYRTNMTIHCNSSNQSPLSIHLADDAVTTGQKMIQGTVEWTLTDKDDAADLYRIQLELHGRERVSYDGKVREETFLKYPLVIQEFHTPLVYSGVHSYDFEVSLPADLPDSWQVAEPDATVGIVYTLSAYVITSRSAVKWKSTKLLTVQAAEQKPANRQGQLVVMMPQSFPISTNLVFSRGQIYLGWQCTSNVWTAGDWVSVSIVGQNQSDVDIKDFVVRLIESVTLMHPSFRNVKIQRILASTQVNTRDLSAWKAKSKTAGEPTTASFQVPESILCEAYAGSLFHLKYSIEVIAETATDRTTNPRVSCPVHLSQRAETSLDCEG
;
A
#
# COMPACT_ATOMS: atom_id res chain seq x y z
N MET A 1 20.30 24.45 -14.37
CA MET A 1 19.53 23.24 -14.03
C MET A 1 19.91 22.13 -14.98
N TYR A 2 20.59 21.11 -14.48
CA TYR A 2 20.96 19.93 -15.26
C TYR A 2 19.73 19.06 -15.43
N ARG A 3 19.25 18.88 -16.67
CA ARG A 3 18.24 17.86 -16.99
C ARG A 3 18.93 16.51 -16.94
N THR A 4 18.57 15.68 -15.97
CA THR A 4 19.07 14.31 -15.88
C THR A 4 18.29 13.45 -16.87
N ASN A 5 18.71 13.46 -18.14
CA ASN A 5 18.13 12.58 -19.15
C ASN A 5 18.64 11.15 -18.91
N MET A 6 17.78 10.25 -18.45
CA MET A 6 18.10 8.82 -18.44
C MET A 6 17.86 8.24 -19.84
N THR A 7 18.94 8.11 -20.62
CA THR A 7 18.96 7.39 -21.89
C THR A 7 19.32 5.92 -21.62
N ILE A 8 18.34 5.03 -21.71
CA ILE A 8 18.61 3.58 -21.67
C ILE A 8 18.82 3.11 -23.11
N HIS A 9 20.07 2.93 -23.50
CA HIS A 9 20.41 2.15 -24.69
C HIS A 9 20.41 0.66 -24.33
N CYS A 10 19.37 -0.06 -24.75
CA CYS A 10 19.36 -1.52 -24.70
C CYS A 10 19.70 -2.08 -26.08
N ASN A 11 20.95 -2.53 -26.22
CA ASN A 11 21.41 -3.27 -27.39
C ASN A 11 20.99 -4.74 -27.23
N SER A 12 19.90 -5.18 -27.86
CA SER A 12 19.70 -6.58 -28.27
C SER A 12 18.49 -6.69 -29.22
N SER A 13 18.65 -7.56 -30.21
CA SER A 13 18.00 -7.63 -31.51
C SER A 13 16.51 -8.02 -31.54
N ASN A 14 15.70 -7.68 -30.53
CA ASN A 14 14.26 -8.01 -30.50
C ASN A 14 13.38 -6.99 -29.75
N GLN A 15 13.84 -5.77 -29.51
CA GLN A 15 13.04 -4.74 -28.83
C GLN A 15 12.30 -3.84 -29.82
N SER A 16 11.06 -3.49 -29.45
CA SER A 16 10.25 -2.47 -30.14
C SER A 16 11.06 -1.18 -30.31
N PRO A 17 11.04 -0.52 -31.48
CA PRO A 17 11.81 0.71 -31.71
C PRO A 17 11.29 1.92 -30.92
N LEU A 18 10.31 1.72 -30.02
CA LEU A 18 9.60 2.75 -29.26
C LEU A 18 10.04 2.76 -27.78
N SER A 19 10.48 3.90 -27.29
CA SER A 19 10.84 4.14 -25.89
C SER A 19 10.04 5.29 -25.27
N ILE A 20 9.90 5.25 -23.94
CA ILE A 20 9.24 6.29 -23.13
C ILE A 20 10.26 6.83 -22.12
N HIS A 21 10.57 8.11 -22.25
CA HIS A 21 11.43 8.85 -21.34
C HIS A 21 10.54 9.73 -20.44
N LEU A 22 10.80 9.75 -19.13
CA LEU A 22 10.08 10.59 -18.17
C LEU A 22 11.06 11.67 -17.68
N ALA A 23 10.54 12.88 -17.43
CA ALA A 23 11.35 14.02 -17.01
C ALA A 23 11.88 13.88 -15.56
N ASP A 24 11.08 13.28 -14.68
CA ASP A 24 11.44 12.92 -13.31
C ASP A 24 11.49 11.38 -13.18
N ASP A 25 12.05 10.87 -12.07
CA ASP A 25 11.92 9.46 -11.70
C ASP A 25 10.45 9.02 -11.79
N ALA A 26 10.18 7.74 -12.03
CA ALA A 26 8.83 7.21 -12.24
C ALA A 26 7.87 7.37 -11.04
N VAL A 27 8.25 8.15 -10.02
CA VAL A 27 7.48 8.56 -8.86
C VAL A 27 6.78 9.89 -9.16
N THR A 28 5.45 9.88 -9.15
CA THR A 28 4.62 11.07 -9.37
C THR A 28 3.62 11.22 -8.25
N THR A 29 3.42 12.44 -7.75
CA THR A 29 2.38 12.72 -6.76
C THR A 29 1.04 12.96 -7.47
N GLY A 30 -0.10 12.65 -6.84
CA GLY A 30 -1.42 13.09 -7.32
C GLY A 30 -1.39 14.60 -7.60
N GLN A 31 -2.15 15.11 -8.58
CA GLN A 31 -2.03 16.52 -9.03
C GLN A 31 -0.70 16.91 -9.70
N LYS A 32 0.36 16.09 -9.65
CA LYS A 32 1.58 16.34 -10.41
C LYS A 32 1.36 15.92 -11.86
N MET A 33 1.97 16.71 -12.71
CA MET A 33 1.96 16.55 -14.14
C MET A 33 3.05 15.53 -14.53
N ILE A 34 2.68 14.48 -15.25
CA ILE A 34 3.65 13.57 -15.85
C ILE A 34 4.12 14.22 -17.15
N GLN A 35 5.40 14.58 -17.19
CA GLN A 35 6.06 15.06 -18.39
C GLN A 35 7.06 14.03 -18.90
N GLY A 36 7.18 13.93 -20.21
CA GLY A 36 8.12 13.02 -20.81
C GLY A 36 8.16 13.14 -22.32
N THR A 37 8.87 12.20 -22.93
CA THR A 37 9.09 12.16 -24.36
C THR A 37 8.94 10.73 -24.85
N VAL A 38 8.17 10.53 -25.92
CA VAL A 38 8.12 9.29 -26.66
C VAL A 38 9.10 9.38 -27.81
N GLU A 39 10.08 8.48 -27.84
CA GLU A 39 11.09 8.42 -28.90
C GLU A 39 10.95 7.12 -29.68
N TRP A 40 11.14 7.19 -30.99
CA TRP A 40 11.41 6.00 -31.79
C TRP A 40 12.51 6.20 -32.81
N THR A 41 13.12 5.11 -33.26
CA THR A 41 14.11 5.12 -34.34
C THR A 41 13.69 4.18 -35.48
N LEU A 42 13.59 4.74 -36.69
CA LEU A 42 13.41 3.99 -37.94
C LEU A 42 14.75 3.84 -38.64
N THR A 43 15.31 2.64 -38.66
CA THR A 43 16.67 2.36 -39.16
C THR A 43 16.75 2.06 -40.66
N ASP A 44 15.66 1.58 -41.27
CA ASP A 44 15.66 1.25 -42.70
C ASP A 44 15.37 2.47 -43.57
N LYS A 45 16.36 2.87 -44.38
CA LYS A 45 16.34 4.07 -45.22
C LYS A 45 15.34 4.02 -46.38
N ASP A 46 14.89 2.82 -46.75
CA ASP A 46 13.97 2.60 -47.88
C ASP A 46 12.52 2.31 -47.44
N ASP A 47 12.26 2.24 -46.13
CA ASP A 47 10.98 1.78 -45.60
C ASP A 47 10.20 2.96 -44.97
N ALA A 48 9.27 3.51 -45.74
CA ALA A 48 8.33 4.49 -45.20
C ALA A 48 7.30 3.76 -44.32
N ALA A 49 7.20 4.15 -43.06
CA ALA A 49 6.24 3.56 -42.15
C ALA A 49 4.86 4.18 -42.36
N ASP A 50 3.83 3.36 -42.61
CA ASP A 50 2.41 3.77 -42.58
C ASP A 50 1.93 3.99 -41.14
N LEU A 51 1.83 5.26 -40.74
CA LEU A 51 1.49 5.72 -39.40
C LEU A 51 0.27 6.65 -39.44
N TYR A 52 -0.64 6.47 -38.50
CA TYR A 52 -1.84 7.30 -38.33
C TYR A 52 -1.74 8.20 -37.12
N ARG A 53 -1.35 7.65 -35.96
CA ARG A 53 -1.17 8.43 -34.74
C ARG A 53 -0.27 7.76 -33.73
N ILE A 54 0.26 8.57 -32.83
CA ILE A 54 0.92 8.16 -31.59
C ILE A 54 -0.04 8.44 -30.45
N GLN A 55 -0.28 7.42 -29.65
CA GLN A 55 -1.19 7.48 -28.52
C GLN A 55 -0.50 6.96 -27.26
N LEU A 56 -0.68 7.65 -26.15
CA LEU A 56 -0.45 7.14 -24.81
C LEU A 56 -1.76 6.62 -24.21
N GLU A 57 -1.66 5.60 -23.38
CA GLU A 57 -2.71 5.24 -22.44
C GLU A 57 -2.10 5.08 -21.05
N LEU A 58 -2.60 5.86 -20.10
CA LEU A 58 -2.36 5.64 -18.69
C LEU A 58 -3.44 4.69 -18.16
N HIS A 59 -3.00 3.63 -17.50
CA HIS A 59 -3.86 2.71 -16.77
C HIS A 59 -3.51 2.69 -15.29
N GLY A 60 -4.53 2.72 -14.43
CA GLY A 60 -4.45 2.37 -13.02
C GLY A 60 -5.30 1.13 -12.79
N ARG A 61 -4.69 0.10 -12.18
CA ARG A 61 -5.32 -1.21 -12.00
C ARG A 61 -5.14 -1.74 -10.60
N GLU A 62 -6.17 -2.39 -10.10
CA GLU A 62 -6.05 -3.35 -9.02
C GLU A 62 -5.59 -4.68 -9.62
N ARG A 63 -4.61 -5.33 -9.00
CA ARG A 63 -4.13 -6.65 -9.42
C ARG A 63 -4.11 -7.58 -8.21
N VAL A 64 -4.72 -8.75 -8.38
CA VAL A 64 -4.72 -9.84 -7.41
C VAL A 64 -4.26 -11.11 -8.14
N SER A 65 -3.18 -11.70 -7.66
CA SER A 65 -2.76 -13.06 -7.98
C SER A 65 -2.90 -13.89 -6.70
N TYR A 66 -3.67 -14.96 -6.72
CA TYR A 66 -3.81 -15.85 -5.57
C TYR A 66 -4.04 -17.28 -6.07
N ASP A 67 -3.25 -18.23 -5.59
CA ASP A 67 -3.38 -19.66 -5.94
C ASP A 67 -3.42 -19.89 -7.47
N GLY A 68 -2.46 -19.30 -8.18
CA GLY A 68 -2.33 -19.39 -9.64
C GLY A 68 -3.40 -18.64 -10.46
N LYS A 69 -4.41 -18.04 -9.82
CA LYS A 69 -5.44 -17.23 -10.48
C LYS A 69 -5.06 -15.76 -10.44
N VAL A 70 -5.04 -15.12 -11.60
CA VAL A 70 -4.80 -13.68 -11.73
C VAL A 70 -6.09 -12.96 -12.11
N ARG A 71 -6.38 -11.86 -11.41
CA ARG A 71 -7.45 -10.92 -11.71
C ARG A 71 -6.88 -9.51 -11.73
N GLU A 72 -7.32 -8.73 -12.70
CA GLU A 72 -7.01 -7.32 -12.83
C GLU A 72 -8.31 -6.56 -13.07
N GLU A 73 -8.50 -5.45 -12.37
CA GLU A 73 -9.61 -4.53 -12.58
C GLU A 73 -9.03 -3.14 -12.86
N THR A 74 -9.50 -2.51 -13.92
CA THR A 74 -9.02 -1.19 -14.34
C THR A 74 -9.95 -0.13 -13.77
N PHE A 75 -9.44 0.71 -12.88
CA PHE A 75 -10.20 1.84 -12.31
C PHE A 75 -9.84 3.18 -12.98
N LEU A 76 -8.68 3.25 -13.65
CA LEU A 76 -8.26 4.42 -14.42
C LEU A 76 -7.87 3.98 -15.83
N LYS A 77 -8.46 4.62 -16.83
CA LYS A 77 -8.03 4.55 -18.22
C LYS A 77 -8.08 5.92 -18.85
N TYR A 78 -6.91 6.46 -19.19
CA TYR A 78 -6.79 7.81 -19.74
C TYR A 78 -6.00 7.77 -21.06
N PRO A 79 -6.68 7.85 -22.21
CA PRO A 79 -6.02 7.93 -23.51
C PRO A 79 -5.58 9.37 -23.81
N LEU A 80 -4.37 9.54 -24.31
CA LEU A 80 -3.85 10.81 -24.82
C LEU A 80 -3.28 10.60 -26.22
N VAL A 81 -3.76 11.36 -27.20
CA VAL A 81 -3.14 11.39 -28.54
C VAL A 81 -2.04 12.44 -28.50
N ILE A 82 -0.79 12.04 -28.72
CA ILE A 82 0.36 12.97 -28.73
C ILE A 82 0.56 13.56 -30.12
N GLN A 83 0.36 12.74 -31.16
CA GLN A 83 0.58 13.16 -32.55
C GLN A 83 -0.39 12.44 -33.47
N GLU A 84 -1.01 13.18 -34.39
CA GLU A 84 -1.73 12.62 -35.54
C GLU A 84 -0.97 12.92 -36.84
N PHE A 85 -0.92 11.95 -37.75
CA PHE A 85 -0.26 12.09 -39.04
C PHE A 85 -1.34 12.25 -40.11
N HIS A 86 -1.37 13.43 -40.76
CA HIS A 86 -2.28 13.68 -41.88
C HIS A 86 -1.77 13.09 -43.20
N THR A 87 -0.46 12.83 -43.29
CA THR A 87 0.17 12.02 -44.34
C THR A 87 0.84 10.82 -43.69
N PRO A 88 0.45 9.59 -44.03
CA PRO A 88 0.82 8.43 -43.23
C PRO A 88 2.26 7.96 -43.41
N LEU A 89 3.05 8.57 -44.31
CA LEU A 89 4.41 8.12 -44.62
C LEU A 89 5.42 8.87 -43.75
N VAL A 90 6.01 8.16 -42.80
CA VAL A 90 7.12 8.67 -41.98
C VAL A 90 8.43 8.02 -42.42
N TYR A 91 9.43 8.85 -42.68
CA TYR A 91 10.74 8.44 -43.19
C TYR A 91 11.72 8.02 -42.08
N SER A 92 12.78 7.32 -42.49
CA SER A 92 13.86 6.87 -41.60
C SER A 92 14.46 8.03 -40.78
N GLY A 93 14.76 7.77 -39.51
CA GLY A 93 15.30 8.77 -38.60
C GLY A 93 14.86 8.54 -37.14
N VAL A 94 15.36 9.39 -36.27
CA VAL A 94 14.91 9.49 -34.87
C VAL A 94 13.77 10.48 -34.82
N HIS A 95 12.63 10.07 -34.24
CA HIS A 95 11.47 10.91 -34.05
C HIS A 95 11.14 10.96 -32.56
N SER A 96 10.80 12.15 -32.08
CA SER A 96 10.67 12.43 -30.66
C SER A 96 9.48 13.36 -30.43
N TYR A 97 8.60 12.99 -29.50
CA TYR A 97 7.36 13.70 -29.23
C TYR A 97 7.20 13.90 -27.73
N ASP A 98 7.23 15.15 -27.30
CA ASP A 98 7.00 15.52 -25.91
C ASP A 98 5.52 15.37 -25.56
N PHE A 99 5.25 14.99 -24.31
CA PHE A 99 3.90 14.88 -23.79
C PHE A 99 3.82 15.40 -22.37
N GLU A 100 2.59 15.77 -22.02
CA GLU A 100 2.22 16.24 -20.70
C GLU A 100 0.85 15.68 -20.33
N VAL A 101 0.77 15.02 -19.18
CA VAL A 101 -0.48 14.42 -18.68
C VAL A 101 -0.72 14.89 -17.25
N SER A 102 -1.84 15.56 -17.02
CA SER A 102 -2.32 15.86 -15.67
C SER A 102 -3.03 14.65 -15.08
N LEU A 103 -2.62 14.23 -13.89
CA LEU A 103 -3.28 13.14 -13.17
C LEU A 103 -4.49 13.64 -12.39
N PRO A 104 -5.57 12.82 -12.27
CA PRO A 104 -6.60 13.04 -11.27
C PRO A 104 -6.00 13.17 -9.86
N ALA A 105 -6.65 13.98 -9.04
CA ALA A 105 -6.13 14.33 -7.73
C ALA A 105 -6.40 13.25 -6.66
N ASP A 106 -7.34 12.36 -6.94
CA ASP A 106 -7.90 11.34 -6.04
C ASP A 106 -7.38 9.92 -6.34
N LEU A 107 -6.25 9.82 -7.04
CA LEU A 107 -5.63 8.53 -7.34
C LEU A 107 -5.06 7.89 -6.06
N PRO A 108 -5.31 6.58 -5.83
CA PRO A 108 -4.67 5.86 -4.73
C PRO A 108 -3.17 5.66 -4.96
N ASP A 109 -2.41 5.51 -3.87
CA ASP A 109 -0.98 5.19 -3.94
C ASP A 109 -0.72 3.88 -4.70
N SER A 110 0.40 3.83 -5.43
CA SER A 110 1.02 2.59 -5.87
C SER A 110 1.43 1.78 -4.65
N TRP A 111 0.94 0.56 -4.57
CA TRP A 111 1.18 -0.30 -3.43
C TRP A 111 1.13 -1.75 -3.86
N GLN A 112 1.99 -2.58 -3.28
CA GLN A 112 1.99 -4.01 -3.57
C GLN A 112 2.47 -4.79 -2.35
N VAL A 113 1.78 -5.90 -2.08
CA VAL A 113 2.21 -6.95 -1.17
C VAL A 113 2.41 -8.23 -1.96
N ALA A 114 3.52 -8.89 -1.68
CA ALA A 114 3.83 -10.21 -2.20
C ALA A 114 4.06 -11.16 -1.02
N GLU A 115 3.18 -12.15 -0.92
CA GLU A 115 3.28 -13.32 -0.06
C GLU A 115 3.54 -14.55 -0.96
N PRO A 116 4.03 -15.68 -0.42
CA PRO A 116 4.37 -16.86 -1.22
C PRO A 116 3.27 -17.30 -2.20
N ASP A 117 2.01 -17.24 -1.75
CA ASP A 117 0.85 -17.70 -2.54
C ASP A 117 0.00 -16.56 -3.10
N ALA A 118 0.39 -15.30 -2.85
CA ALA A 118 -0.45 -14.15 -3.16
C ALA A 118 0.35 -12.91 -3.57
N THR A 119 -0.08 -12.22 -4.61
CA THR A 119 0.37 -10.86 -4.92
C THR A 119 -0.84 -9.95 -5.06
N VAL A 120 -0.90 -8.89 -4.27
CA VAL A 120 -2.03 -7.94 -4.28
C VAL A 120 -1.47 -6.54 -4.38
N GLY A 121 -2.03 -5.69 -5.25
CA GLY A 121 -1.54 -4.32 -5.38
C GLY A 121 -2.35 -3.42 -6.28
N ILE A 122 -1.97 -2.15 -6.23
CA ILE A 122 -2.39 -1.05 -7.11
C ILE A 122 -1.20 -0.73 -8.00
N VAL A 123 -1.39 -0.84 -9.31
CA VAL A 123 -0.33 -0.68 -10.31
C VAL A 123 -0.74 0.34 -11.35
N TYR A 124 0.17 1.24 -11.68
CA TYR A 124 0.01 2.19 -12.76
C TYR A 124 0.97 1.89 -13.90
N THR A 125 0.47 1.98 -15.13
CA THR A 125 1.27 1.79 -16.35
C THR A 125 0.98 2.88 -17.34
N LEU A 126 2.03 3.44 -17.94
CA LEU A 126 1.95 4.28 -19.12
C LEU A 126 2.36 3.47 -20.35
N SER A 127 1.44 3.26 -21.27
CA SER A 127 1.69 2.55 -22.53
C SER A 127 1.71 3.53 -23.69
N ALA A 128 2.75 3.47 -24.51
CA ALA A 128 2.82 4.17 -25.79
C ALA A 128 2.50 3.22 -26.93
N TYR A 129 1.71 3.70 -27.88
CA TYR A 129 1.25 2.96 -29.05
C TYR A 129 1.50 3.78 -30.31
N VAL A 130 2.00 3.09 -31.32
CA VAL A 130 2.13 3.61 -32.67
C VAL A 130 1.09 2.90 -33.52
N ILE A 131 0.13 3.66 -34.02
CA ILE A 131 -1.06 3.12 -34.70
C ILE A 131 -0.93 3.43 -36.19
N THR A 132 -1.20 2.45 -37.05
CA THR A 132 -1.18 2.58 -38.52
C THR A 132 -2.49 3.17 -39.06
N SER A 133 -2.53 3.57 -40.34
CA SER A 133 -3.76 4.04 -41.02
C SER A 133 -4.92 3.04 -40.94
N ARG A 134 -4.62 1.74 -40.78
CA ARG A 134 -5.59 0.66 -40.63
C ARG A 134 -6.04 0.44 -39.19
N SER A 135 -5.73 1.37 -38.28
CA SER A 135 -6.01 1.27 -36.83
C SER A 135 -5.35 0.06 -36.14
N ALA A 136 -4.26 -0.47 -36.71
CA ALA A 136 -3.50 -1.56 -36.09
C ALA A 136 -2.35 -0.99 -35.24
N VAL A 137 -2.10 -1.60 -34.08
CA VAL A 137 -0.92 -1.26 -33.26
C VAL A 137 0.32 -1.85 -33.93
N LYS A 138 1.18 -0.99 -34.46
CA LYS A 138 2.47 -1.37 -35.06
C LYS A 138 3.53 -1.62 -33.99
N TRP A 139 3.64 -0.68 -33.05
CA TRP A 139 4.61 -0.74 -31.95
C TRP A 139 3.94 -0.38 -30.63
N LYS A 140 4.43 -1.02 -29.56
CA LYS A 140 3.99 -0.78 -28.20
C LYS A 140 5.20 -0.71 -27.27
N SER A 141 5.16 0.22 -26.33
CA SER A 141 6.09 0.31 -25.21
C SER A 141 5.27 0.53 -23.94
N THR A 142 5.72 0.03 -22.80
CA THR A 142 4.98 0.17 -21.53
C THR A 142 5.95 0.38 -20.39
N LYS A 143 5.67 1.39 -19.58
CA LYS A 143 6.47 1.78 -18.41
C LYS A 143 5.61 1.72 -17.16
N LEU A 144 6.15 1.15 -16.09
CA LEU A 144 5.52 1.16 -14.77
C LEU A 144 5.69 2.56 -14.15
N LEU A 145 4.65 3.00 -13.45
CA LEU A 145 4.63 4.25 -12.70
C LEU A 145 4.37 3.95 -11.23
N THR A 146 5.07 4.69 -10.37
CA THR A 146 4.82 4.77 -8.95
C THR A 146 4.03 6.05 -8.71
N VAL A 147 2.76 5.93 -8.37
CA VAL A 147 1.93 7.06 -7.97
C VAL A 147 1.98 7.14 -6.44
N GLN A 148 2.18 8.32 -5.90
CA GLN A 148 1.91 8.62 -4.50
C GLN A 148 0.75 9.62 -4.50
N ALA A 149 -0.26 9.45 -3.67
CA ALA A 149 -1.31 10.43 -3.54
C ALA A 149 -0.67 11.76 -3.11
N ALA A 150 -1.01 12.86 -3.80
CA ALA A 150 -0.59 14.16 -3.30
C ALA A 150 -1.14 14.37 -1.90
N GLU A 151 -0.36 15.06 -1.08
CA GLU A 151 -0.82 15.60 0.20
C GLU A 151 -2.05 16.48 0.00
N GLN A 152 -3.23 15.87 0.03
CA GLN A 152 -4.48 16.59 0.05
C GLN A 152 -5.02 16.79 1.47
N LYS A 153 -4.32 16.28 2.48
CA LYS A 153 -4.87 16.24 3.84
C LYS A 153 -3.92 16.94 4.79
N PRO A 154 -4.37 18.02 5.46
CA PRO A 154 -3.49 18.85 6.27
C PRO A 154 -2.80 18.01 7.34
N ALA A 155 -1.55 18.40 7.66
CA ALA A 155 -0.70 17.86 8.72
C ALA A 155 -1.33 17.80 10.14
N ASN A 156 -2.60 18.22 10.27
CA ASN A 156 -3.41 18.24 11.48
C ASN A 156 -4.66 17.38 11.36
N ARG A 157 -4.55 16.12 10.92
CA ARG A 157 -5.55 15.13 11.37
C ARG A 157 -5.34 14.92 12.86
N GLN A 158 -6.01 15.73 13.67
CA GLN A 158 -6.19 15.42 15.09
C GLN A 158 -6.98 14.12 15.15
N GLY A 159 -6.27 13.01 15.28
CA GLY A 159 -6.91 11.73 15.52
C GLY A 159 -7.68 11.78 16.83
N GLN A 160 -8.72 10.97 16.91
CA GLN A 160 -9.53 10.86 18.11
C GLN A 160 -8.91 9.86 19.07
N LEU A 161 -9.07 10.11 20.36
CA LEU A 161 -8.71 9.13 21.39
C LEU A 161 -9.42 7.81 21.09
N VAL A 162 -8.65 6.73 20.99
CA VAL A 162 -9.22 5.37 20.89
C VAL A 162 -9.35 4.84 22.29
N VAL A 163 -10.57 4.45 22.68
CA VAL A 163 -10.84 3.78 23.95
C VAL A 163 -11.61 2.49 23.67
N MET A 164 -10.95 1.36 23.89
CA MET A 164 -11.57 0.04 23.90
C MET A 164 -11.85 -0.33 25.36
N MET A 165 -13.12 -0.22 25.75
CA MET A 165 -13.56 -0.61 27.09
C MET A 165 -13.25 -2.09 27.36
N PRO A 166 -12.91 -2.48 28.61
CA PRO A 166 -12.62 -3.87 28.93
C PRO A 166 -13.75 -4.82 28.53
N GLN A 167 -13.41 -5.78 27.68
CA GLN A 167 -14.32 -6.86 27.25
C GLN A 167 -13.96 -8.15 27.99
N SER A 168 -14.97 -8.98 28.28
CA SER A 168 -14.77 -10.26 28.96
C SER A 168 -14.38 -11.36 27.98
N PHE A 169 -13.27 -12.04 28.27
CA PHE A 169 -12.77 -13.18 27.51
C PHE A 169 -12.72 -14.42 28.41
N PRO A 170 -13.45 -15.50 28.08
CA PRO A 170 -13.34 -16.74 28.82
C PRO A 170 -11.97 -17.39 28.57
N ILE A 171 -11.32 -17.87 29.63
CA ILE A 171 -10.09 -18.65 29.53
C ILE A 171 -10.46 -20.12 29.61
N SER A 172 -10.14 -20.87 28.56
CA SER A 172 -10.33 -22.32 28.53
C SER A 172 -9.04 -23.02 28.20
N THR A 173 -8.85 -24.23 28.74
CA THR A 173 -7.79 -25.12 28.28
C THR A 173 -8.21 -25.88 27.02
N ASN A 174 -7.27 -26.55 26.35
CA ASN A 174 -7.54 -27.46 25.22
C ASN A 174 -8.55 -28.60 25.52
N LEU A 175 -8.93 -28.79 26.79
CA LEU A 175 -9.92 -29.77 27.26
C LEU A 175 -11.23 -29.10 27.76
N VAL A 176 -11.49 -27.84 27.37
CA VAL A 176 -12.74 -27.07 27.63
C VAL A 176 -13.02 -26.81 29.12
N PHE A 177 -12.05 -27.01 30.01
CA PHE A 177 -12.21 -26.59 31.40
C PHE A 177 -12.08 -25.07 31.49
N SER A 178 -13.15 -24.41 31.94
CA SER A 178 -13.13 -22.98 32.25
C SER A 178 -12.13 -22.70 33.37
N ARG A 179 -11.25 -21.73 33.12
CA ARG A 179 -10.26 -21.21 34.06
C ARG A 179 -10.61 -19.81 34.52
N GLY A 180 -11.86 -19.37 34.34
CA GLY A 180 -12.31 -18.02 34.67
C GLY A 180 -12.26 -17.06 33.48
N GLN A 181 -12.15 -15.77 33.76
CA GLN A 181 -12.28 -14.73 32.74
C GLN A 181 -11.18 -13.67 32.85
N ILE A 182 -10.82 -13.10 31.71
CA ILE A 182 -9.94 -11.93 31.64
C ILE A 182 -10.73 -10.78 31.04
N TYR A 183 -10.75 -9.66 31.74
CA TYR A 183 -11.30 -8.41 31.23
C TYR A 183 -10.15 -7.63 30.62
N LEU A 184 -10.21 -7.38 29.31
CA LEU A 184 -9.13 -6.73 28.57
C LEU A 184 -9.68 -5.58 27.73
N GLY A 185 -9.08 -4.41 27.90
CA GLY A 185 -9.31 -3.21 27.11
C GLY A 185 -7.99 -2.49 26.89
N TRP A 186 -8.01 -1.47 26.04
CA TRP A 186 -6.86 -0.62 25.81
C TRP A 186 -7.26 0.73 25.26
N GLN A 187 -6.39 1.71 25.41
CA GLN A 187 -6.59 3.05 24.86
C GLN A 187 -5.28 3.59 24.27
N CYS A 188 -5.39 4.49 23.30
CA CYS A 188 -4.25 5.24 22.78
C CYS A 188 -4.68 6.66 22.42
N THR A 189 -3.70 7.56 22.30
CA THR A 189 -3.90 9.00 22.18
C THR A 189 -4.56 9.45 20.88
N SER A 190 -4.58 8.61 19.85
CA SER A 190 -5.04 8.93 18.50
C SER A 190 -5.46 7.67 17.76
N ASN A 191 -6.33 7.76 16.76
CA ASN A 191 -6.61 6.70 15.79
C ASN A 191 -5.92 6.93 14.44
N VAL A 192 -5.13 7.99 14.32
CA VAL A 192 -4.37 8.39 13.12
C VAL A 192 -2.90 8.53 13.49
N TRP A 193 -2.02 7.90 12.72
CA TRP A 193 -0.57 8.07 12.87
C TRP A 193 0.13 8.16 11.53
N THR A 194 1.28 8.81 11.57
CA THR A 194 2.16 8.97 10.43
C THR A 194 3.28 7.95 10.47
N ALA A 195 3.81 7.58 9.31
CA ALA A 195 5.06 6.83 9.21
C ALA A 195 6.16 7.44 10.11
N GLY A 196 6.81 6.60 10.92
CA GLY A 196 7.85 7.01 11.88
C GLY A 196 7.35 7.50 13.24
N ASP A 197 6.05 7.71 13.44
CA ASP A 197 5.49 8.16 14.72
C ASP A 197 5.59 7.07 15.80
N TRP A 198 5.73 7.50 17.06
CA TRP A 198 5.66 6.60 18.22
C TRP A 198 4.21 6.46 18.68
N VAL A 199 3.77 5.21 18.85
CA VAL A 199 2.45 4.87 19.38
C VAL A 199 2.63 4.33 20.79
N SER A 200 1.88 4.89 21.74
CA SER A 200 1.77 4.36 23.10
C SER A 200 0.36 3.84 23.35
N VAL A 201 0.25 2.55 23.66
CA VAL A 201 -0.98 1.83 23.97
C VAL A 201 -1.03 1.57 25.47
N SER A 202 -2.06 2.08 26.12
CA SER A 202 -2.32 1.88 27.54
C SER A 202 -3.34 0.76 27.73
N ILE A 203 -2.88 -0.38 28.26
CA ILE A 203 -3.65 -1.60 28.43
C ILE A 203 -4.30 -1.58 29.81
N VAL A 204 -5.60 -1.84 29.86
CA VAL A 204 -6.41 -1.78 31.08
C VAL A 204 -7.24 -3.05 31.23
N GLY A 205 -7.49 -3.45 32.47
CA GLY A 205 -8.34 -4.61 32.73
C GLY A 205 -8.02 -5.31 34.04
N GLN A 206 -8.50 -6.56 34.12
CA GLN A 206 -8.38 -7.38 35.31
C GLN A 206 -8.31 -8.86 34.93
N ASN A 207 -7.41 -9.58 35.59
CA ASN A 207 -7.34 -11.03 35.50
C ASN A 207 -8.16 -11.69 36.61
N GLN A 208 -9.37 -12.15 36.27
CA GLN A 208 -10.23 -12.96 37.15
C GLN A 208 -10.12 -14.46 36.84
N SER A 209 -9.06 -14.87 36.16
CA SER A 209 -8.80 -16.26 35.79
C SER A 209 -7.81 -16.92 36.75
N ASP A 210 -7.73 -18.24 36.71
CA ASP A 210 -6.80 -19.08 37.47
C ASP A 210 -5.39 -19.11 36.86
N VAL A 211 -5.14 -18.33 35.81
CA VAL A 211 -3.93 -18.39 34.99
C VAL A 211 -3.29 -17.01 34.93
N ASP A 212 -1.98 -16.94 35.14
CA ASP A 212 -1.25 -15.69 35.01
C ASP A 212 -1.21 -15.24 33.54
N ILE A 213 -1.32 -13.93 33.31
CA ILE A 213 -0.81 -13.34 32.07
C ILE A 213 0.70 -13.20 32.23
N LYS A 214 1.43 -13.67 31.22
CA LYS A 214 2.90 -13.62 31.18
C LYS A 214 3.39 -12.37 30.45
N ASP A 215 2.77 -12.09 29.30
CA ASP A 215 3.17 -11.03 28.41
C ASP A 215 1.93 -10.41 27.73
N PHE A 216 1.98 -9.10 27.48
CA PHE A 216 1.14 -8.46 26.48
C PHE A 216 1.91 -8.31 25.19
N VAL A 217 1.32 -8.74 24.08
CA VAL A 217 1.86 -8.52 22.74
C VAL A 217 0.97 -7.53 22.01
N VAL A 218 1.54 -6.39 21.65
CA VAL A 218 0.83 -5.32 20.92
C VAL A 218 1.39 -5.26 19.50
N ARG A 219 0.50 -5.33 18.51
CA ARG A 219 0.83 -5.42 17.09
C ARG A 219 0.13 -4.36 16.29
N LEU A 220 0.85 -3.75 15.36
CA LEU A 220 0.28 -3.03 14.24
C LEU A 220 0.13 -4.01 13.07
N ILE A 221 -1.11 -4.21 12.62
CA ILE A 221 -1.46 -5.21 11.61
C ILE A 221 -1.98 -4.51 10.37
N GLU A 222 -1.42 -4.87 9.23
CA GLU A 222 -1.99 -4.63 7.91
C GLU A 222 -2.85 -5.83 7.52
N SER A 223 -4.08 -5.58 7.08
CA SER A 223 -5.03 -6.60 6.65
C SER A 223 -5.56 -6.30 5.26
N VAL A 224 -5.35 -7.24 4.34
CA VAL A 224 -5.87 -7.21 2.97
C VAL A 224 -6.98 -8.23 2.87
N THR A 225 -8.19 -7.78 2.62
CA THR A 225 -9.36 -8.66 2.42
C THR A 225 -9.69 -8.71 0.94
N LEU A 226 -9.68 -9.90 0.33
CA LEU A 226 -10.06 -10.07 -1.06
C LEU A 226 -11.59 -10.07 -1.19
N MET A 227 -12.10 -9.21 -2.05
CA MET A 227 -13.54 -8.95 -2.22
C MET A 227 -14.15 -9.74 -3.38
N HIS A 228 -13.33 -10.14 -4.36
CA HIS A 228 -13.83 -10.82 -5.54
C HIS A 228 -14.36 -12.23 -5.23
N PRO A 229 -15.49 -12.68 -5.82
CA PRO A 229 -16.11 -13.98 -5.53
C PRO A 229 -15.20 -15.20 -5.74
N SER A 230 -14.21 -15.10 -6.63
CA SER A 230 -13.21 -16.17 -6.83
C SER A 230 -12.24 -16.37 -5.67
N PHE A 231 -12.21 -15.44 -4.70
CA PHE A 231 -11.28 -15.40 -3.57
C PHE A 231 -12.01 -15.25 -2.22
N ARG A 232 -13.24 -15.75 -2.12
CA ARG A 232 -14.09 -15.56 -0.93
C ARG A 232 -13.36 -15.91 0.36
N ASN A 233 -13.48 -15.03 1.35
CA ASN A 233 -12.94 -15.16 2.70
C ASN A 233 -11.41 -15.24 2.79
N VAL A 234 -10.67 -14.89 1.73
CA VAL A 234 -9.22 -14.78 1.82
C VAL A 234 -8.86 -13.46 2.48
N LYS A 235 -8.16 -13.56 3.61
CA LYS A 235 -7.58 -12.44 4.34
C LYS A 235 -6.08 -12.66 4.47
N ILE A 236 -5.30 -11.74 3.94
CA ILE A 236 -3.85 -11.70 4.10
C ILE A 236 -3.57 -10.72 5.24
N GLN A 237 -2.76 -11.12 6.20
CA GLN A 237 -2.39 -10.27 7.34
C GLN A 237 -0.89 -10.22 7.49
N ARG A 238 -0.36 -9.00 7.66
CA ARG A 238 1.06 -8.74 7.88
C ARG A 238 1.24 -7.95 9.15
N ILE A 239 2.19 -8.37 9.98
CA ILE A 239 2.59 -7.63 11.18
C ILE A 239 3.60 -6.58 10.75
N LEU A 240 3.22 -5.31 10.85
CA LEU A 240 4.08 -4.18 10.48
C LEU A 240 5.03 -3.80 11.63
N ALA A 241 4.52 -3.82 12.86
CA ALA A 241 5.29 -3.59 14.08
C ALA A 241 4.73 -4.44 15.21
N SER A 242 5.60 -4.83 16.15
CA SER A 242 5.21 -5.59 17.33
C SER A 242 6.07 -5.18 18.52
N THR A 243 5.46 -5.10 19.70
CA THR A 243 6.15 -4.91 20.97
C THR A 243 5.58 -5.88 22.00
N GLN A 244 6.40 -6.24 22.99
CA GLN A 244 6.03 -7.18 24.04
C GLN A 244 6.35 -6.57 25.39
N VAL A 245 5.37 -6.62 26.30
CA VAL A 245 5.51 -6.10 27.67
C VAL A 245 5.31 -7.25 28.64
N ASN A 246 6.31 -7.51 29.46
CA ASN A 246 6.25 -8.55 30.47
C ASN A 246 5.41 -8.10 31.68
N THR A 247 4.59 -9.00 32.20
CA THR A 247 3.63 -8.70 33.29
C THR A 247 3.99 -9.35 34.62
N ARG A 248 5.18 -9.97 34.76
CA ARG A 248 5.57 -10.76 35.94
C ARG A 248 5.49 -9.99 37.26
N ASP A 249 5.86 -8.72 37.22
CA ASP A 249 5.90 -7.84 38.39
C ASP A 249 4.58 -7.08 38.61
N LEU A 250 3.60 -7.26 37.72
CA LEU A 250 2.31 -6.57 37.75
C LEU A 250 1.25 -7.41 38.44
N SER A 251 0.94 -7.07 39.71
CA SER A 251 0.01 -7.81 40.57
C SER A 251 -1.40 -7.95 40.00
N ALA A 252 -1.84 -7.01 39.17
CA ALA A 252 -3.15 -7.01 38.52
C ALA A 252 -3.36 -8.12 37.50
N TRP A 253 -2.25 -8.65 36.96
CA TRP A 253 -2.25 -9.61 35.86
C TRP A 253 -1.91 -11.03 36.33
N LYS A 254 -1.67 -11.21 37.63
CA LYS A 254 -1.58 -12.51 38.29
C LYS A 254 -2.95 -13.16 38.43
N ALA A 255 -2.97 -14.48 38.54
CA ALA A 255 -4.17 -15.28 38.70
C ALA A 255 -5.00 -14.81 39.90
N LYS A 256 -6.33 -14.76 39.70
CA LYS A 256 -7.34 -14.34 40.68
C LYS A 256 -7.04 -12.99 41.31
N SER A 257 -6.50 -12.05 40.54
CA SER A 257 -6.20 -10.72 41.05
C SER A 257 -7.49 -10.00 41.46
N LYS A 258 -7.52 -9.54 42.72
CA LYS A 258 -8.67 -8.80 43.28
C LYS A 258 -8.60 -7.30 43.01
N THR A 259 -7.48 -6.83 42.50
CA THR A 259 -7.21 -5.41 42.25
C THR A 259 -7.23 -5.14 40.75
N ALA A 260 -7.99 -4.14 40.32
CA ALA A 260 -7.78 -3.54 39.00
C ALA A 260 -6.37 -2.95 38.97
N GLY A 261 -5.61 -3.24 37.93
CA GLY A 261 -4.24 -2.77 37.80
C GLY A 261 -4.13 -1.32 37.37
N GLU A 262 -3.00 -0.72 37.70
CA GLU A 262 -2.56 0.45 36.95
C GLU A 262 -2.40 0.10 35.47
N PRO A 263 -2.71 1.04 34.56
CA PRO A 263 -2.60 0.78 33.13
C PRO A 263 -1.18 0.39 32.73
N THR A 264 -1.04 -0.71 31.99
CA THR A 264 0.24 -1.18 31.48
C THR A 264 0.50 -0.55 30.12
N THR A 265 1.61 0.19 29.96
CA THR A 265 1.92 0.88 28.70
C THR A 265 2.85 0.07 27.82
N ALA A 266 2.48 -0.11 26.56
CA ALA A 266 3.29 -0.68 25.50
C ALA A 266 3.52 0.37 24.42
N SER A 267 4.75 0.50 23.92
CA SER A 267 5.05 1.46 22.85
C SER A 267 5.80 0.79 21.69
N PHE A 268 5.52 1.24 20.48
CA PHE A 268 6.20 0.83 19.26
C PHE A 268 6.24 2.00 18.26
N GLN A 269 7.16 1.92 17.30
CA GLN A 269 7.26 2.89 16.22
C GLN A 269 6.49 2.40 14.99
N VAL A 270 5.74 3.29 14.35
CA VAL A 270 5.12 3.05 13.05
C VAL A 270 6.23 2.94 12.00
N PRO A 271 6.31 1.87 11.18
CA PRO A 271 7.36 1.72 10.19
C PRO A 271 7.37 2.87 9.18
N GLU A 272 8.56 3.27 8.75
CA GLU A 272 8.74 4.27 7.67
C GLU A 272 8.33 3.71 6.30
N SER A 273 8.34 2.39 6.15
CA SER A 273 7.99 1.67 4.92
C SER A 273 6.49 1.55 4.64
N ILE A 274 5.64 2.37 5.28
CA ILE A 274 4.20 2.39 4.96
C ILE A 274 4.02 3.12 3.64
N LEU A 275 3.69 2.36 2.60
CA LEU A 275 3.62 2.85 1.24
C LEU A 275 2.21 3.32 0.81
N CYS A 276 1.16 3.12 1.62
CA CYS A 276 -0.21 3.39 1.21
C CYS A 276 -1.14 3.72 2.39
N GLU A 277 -2.08 4.64 2.17
CA GLU A 277 -3.23 4.81 3.06
C GLU A 277 -4.18 3.59 2.99
N ALA A 278 -5.16 3.53 3.91
CA ALA A 278 -6.23 2.54 3.81
C ALA A 278 -6.98 2.67 2.48
N TYR A 279 -7.23 1.55 1.81
CA TYR A 279 -7.81 1.49 0.47
C TYR A 279 -9.03 0.59 0.41
N ALA A 280 -10.05 1.01 -0.33
CA ALA A 280 -11.28 0.24 -0.53
C ALA A 280 -11.61 0.16 -2.02
N GLY A 281 -11.05 -0.85 -2.68
CA GLY A 281 -11.23 -1.12 -4.10
C GLY A 281 -12.26 -2.21 -4.39
N SER A 282 -12.37 -2.57 -5.67
CA SER A 282 -13.31 -3.58 -6.17
C SER A 282 -12.85 -5.02 -5.91
N LEU A 283 -11.55 -5.28 -6.00
CA LEU A 283 -10.92 -6.58 -5.82
C LEU A 283 -10.46 -6.81 -4.38
N PHE A 284 -10.07 -5.76 -3.66
CA PHE A 284 -9.57 -5.90 -2.30
C PHE A 284 -9.76 -4.63 -1.45
N HIS A 285 -9.78 -4.83 -0.13
CA HIS A 285 -9.73 -3.77 0.87
C HIS A 285 -8.46 -3.90 1.72
N LEU A 286 -7.72 -2.80 1.86
CA LEU A 286 -6.56 -2.64 2.72
C LEU A 286 -6.94 -1.85 3.97
N LYS A 287 -6.70 -2.43 5.15
CA LYS A 287 -7.00 -1.80 6.44
C LYS A 287 -5.86 -2.00 7.43
N TYR A 288 -5.74 -1.07 8.37
CA TYR A 288 -4.80 -1.16 9.48
C TYR A 288 -5.56 -1.31 10.80
N SER A 289 -4.95 -2.03 11.74
CA SER A 289 -5.50 -2.19 13.09
C SER A 289 -4.39 -2.37 14.11
N ILE A 290 -4.62 -1.91 15.33
CA ILE A 290 -3.84 -2.33 16.49
C ILE A 290 -4.53 -3.55 17.11
N GLU A 291 -3.76 -4.58 17.42
CA GLU A 291 -4.19 -5.76 18.16
C GLU A 291 -3.39 -5.86 19.46
N VAL A 292 -4.10 -6.07 20.57
CA VAL A 292 -3.52 -6.39 21.88
C VAL A 292 -3.87 -7.84 22.21
N ILE A 293 -2.85 -8.65 22.44
CA ILE A 293 -2.95 -10.06 22.82
C ILE A 293 -2.45 -10.21 24.25
N ALA A 294 -3.25 -10.82 25.12
CA ALA A 294 -2.81 -11.23 26.44
C ALA A 294 -2.32 -12.69 26.38
N GLU A 295 -1.02 -12.89 26.43
CA GLU A 295 -0.42 -14.24 26.43
C GLU A 295 -0.46 -14.82 27.83
N THR A 296 -1.21 -15.91 27.99
CA THR A 296 -1.27 -16.66 29.24
C THR A 296 0.04 -17.41 29.46
N ALA A 297 0.44 -17.60 30.72
CA ALA A 297 1.67 -18.31 31.08
C ALA A 297 1.65 -19.81 30.71
N THR A 298 0.48 -20.38 30.44
CA THR A 298 0.32 -21.77 30.00
C THR A 298 0.13 -21.86 28.48
N ASP A 299 0.81 -22.81 27.85
CA ASP A 299 0.81 -23.11 26.42
C ASP A 299 -0.51 -23.74 25.91
N ARG A 300 -1.38 -24.18 26.82
CA ARG A 300 -2.63 -24.90 26.53
C ARG A 300 -3.89 -24.10 26.82
N THR A 301 -3.80 -22.78 26.88
CA THR A 301 -4.92 -21.87 27.16
C THR A 301 -5.17 -20.90 26.02
N THR A 302 -6.41 -20.44 25.92
CA THR A 302 -6.79 -19.38 25.00
C THR A 302 -6.12 -18.06 25.38
N ASN A 303 -5.60 -17.34 24.38
CA ASN A 303 -5.06 -15.99 24.55
C ASN A 303 -6.12 -14.95 24.14
N PRO A 304 -6.66 -14.14 25.07
CA PRO A 304 -7.56 -13.03 24.75
C PRO A 304 -6.95 -12.07 23.73
N ARG A 305 -7.79 -11.57 22.81
CA ARG A 305 -7.38 -10.62 21.77
C ARG A 305 -8.42 -9.52 21.62
N VAL A 306 -7.95 -8.27 21.60
CA VAL A 306 -8.78 -7.09 21.32
C VAL A 306 -8.12 -6.32 20.20
N SER A 307 -8.88 -6.02 19.15
CA SER A 307 -8.39 -5.25 18.01
C SER A 307 -9.28 -4.05 17.71
N CYS A 308 -8.68 -2.94 17.28
CA CYS A 308 -9.37 -1.73 16.85
C CYS A 308 -8.78 -1.22 15.53
N PRO A 309 -9.60 -0.82 14.54
CA PRO A 309 -9.12 -0.23 13.30
C PRO A 309 -8.46 1.13 13.53
N VAL A 310 -7.45 1.42 12.72
CA VAL A 310 -6.67 2.66 12.80
C VAL A 310 -6.33 3.17 11.41
N HIS A 311 -5.92 4.42 11.31
CA HIS A 311 -5.53 5.06 10.06
C HIS A 311 -4.05 5.39 10.08
N LEU A 312 -3.38 5.04 8.99
CA LEU A 312 -1.97 5.36 8.77
C LEU A 312 -1.88 6.30 7.58
N SER A 313 -0.97 7.27 7.66
CA SER A 313 -0.61 8.20 6.58
C SER A 313 0.90 8.29 6.41
N GLN A 314 1.35 8.69 5.22
CA GLN A 314 2.76 8.97 4.99
C GLN A 314 3.19 10.29 5.63
N ARG A 315 4.47 10.38 6.00
CA ARG A 315 5.05 11.63 6.49
C ARG A 315 5.35 12.51 5.30
N ALA A 316 4.93 13.77 5.40
CA ALA A 316 5.34 14.79 4.45
C ALA A 316 6.86 14.91 4.44
N GLU A 317 7.47 14.65 3.28
CA GLU A 317 8.83 15.16 3.06
C GLU A 317 8.71 16.67 2.94
N THR A 318 8.97 17.39 4.02
CA THR A 318 9.24 18.82 3.94
C THR A 318 10.44 18.97 3.00
N SER A 319 10.19 19.37 1.76
CA SER A 319 11.22 19.90 0.89
C SER A 319 11.87 21.05 1.65
N LEU A 320 13.08 20.80 2.14
CA LEU A 320 13.97 21.86 2.58
C LEU A 320 14.28 22.67 1.33
N ASP A 321 13.52 23.73 1.11
CA ASP A 321 13.92 24.86 0.29
C ASP A 321 15.15 25.46 0.97
N CYS A 322 16.32 24.89 0.67
CA CYS A 322 17.58 25.58 0.85
C CYS A 322 17.65 26.64 -0.25
N GLU A 323 16.98 27.78 -0.03
CA GLU A 323 17.42 29.02 -0.64
C GLU A 323 18.84 29.31 -0.15
N GLY A 324 19.80 29.25 -1.07
CA GLY A 324 21.19 29.65 -0.92
C GLY A 324 21.76 30.07 -2.26
#